data_AF-A0A1F7RUA6-F1
#
_entry.id   AF-A0A1F7RUA6-F1
#
_cell.length_a   1.000
_cell.length_b   1.000
_cell.length_c   1.000
_cell.angle_alpha   90.00
_cell.angle_beta   90.00
_cell.angle_gamma   90.00
#
_symmetry.space_group_name_H-M   'P 1'
#
loop_
_entity.id
_entity.type
_entity.pdbx_description
1 polymer ?
#
loop_
_entity_poly.entity_id
_entity_poly.type
_entity_poly.pdbx_seq_one_letter_code
_entity_poly.pdbx_strand_id
1 'polypeptide(L)'
;MEQWVEWARGPVFRTVFIIMVLGLIRVFILNIINIIKAVSKANNKKIPYRVIALNTLKWIFPTTKVFGSRAFFSITSVLFHISIIITPIFLSAHIMLWDRGLGISWPSIGMGVSDFLTILAIVTSIALFIQRVSARASRALSRPQDYILPLLISIPFISGYLAMHPAMNPFNYFTTMFVHVMSGNLVIFLIPFSKLAHLVLLPSNQLVSEVGWHFVLDGPQKVTKTLGKEGIPV
;
A
#
# COMPACT_ATOMS: atom_id res chain seq x y z
N MET A 1 -16.02 28.39 3.83
CA MET A 1 -15.13 27.21 3.77
C MET A 1 -15.53 26.11 4.76
N GLU A 2 -15.94 26.44 5.97
CA GLU A 2 -16.37 25.47 6.99
C GLU A 2 -17.45 24.48 6.49
N GLN A 3 -18.52 24.95 5.86
CA GLN A 3 -19.57 24.09 5.28
C GLN A 3 -19.01 23.06 4.25
N TRP A 4 -17.99 23.45 3.48
CA TRP A 4 -17.33 22.55 2.53
C TRP A 4 -16.51 21.46 3.25
N VAL A 5 -15.90 21.80 4.39
CA VAL A 5 -15.20 20.84 5.24
C VAL A 5 -16.18 19.86 5.90
N GLU A 6 -17.33 20.34 6.38
CA GLU A 6 -18.40 19.48 6.90
C GLU A 6 -18.90 18.47 5.86
N TRP A 7 -19.16 18.97 4.65
CA TRP A 7 -19.58 18.12 3.54
C TRP A 7 -18.52 17.08 3.16
N ALA A 8 -17.24 17.49 3.12
CA ALA A 8 -16.12 16.60 2.82
C ALA A 8 -15.93 15.50 3.90
N ARG A 9 -16.00 15.85 5.19
CA ARG A 9 -15.79 14.90 6.30
C ARG A 9 -17.01 14.05 6.64
N GLY A 10 -18.20 14.45 6.18
CA GLY A 10 -19.46 13.75 6.40
C GLY A 10 -19.90 12.96 5.16
N PRO A 11 -20.83 13.50 4.34
CA PRO A 11 -21.39 12.80 3.18
C PRO A 11 -20.36 12.23 2.20
N VAL A 12 -19.33 13.00 1.84
CA VAL A 12 -18.32 12.54 0.87
C VAL A 12 -17.51 11.39 1.45
N PHE A 13 -16.97 11.56 2.67
CA PHE A 13 -16.21 10.53 3.37
C PHE A 13 -16.98 9.21 3.44
N ARG A 14 -18.25 9.23 3.87
CA ARG A 14 -19.10 8.03 3.94
C ARG A 14 -19.25 7.36 2.57
N THR A 15 -19.49 8.15 1.53
CA THR A 15 -19.67 7.66 0.16
C THR A 15 -18.39 6.99 -0.35
N VAL A 16 -17.25 7.67 -0.24
CA VAL A 16 -15.97 7.12 -0.71
C VAL A 16 -15.53 5.90 0.12
N PHE A 17 -15.84 5.89 1.42
CA PHE A 17 -15.56 4.75 2.29
C PHE A 17 -16.37 3.51 1.89
N ILE A 18 -17.67 3.66 1.60
CA ILE A 18 -18.51 2.57 1.10
C ILE A 18 -17.97 2.06 -0.25
N ILE A 19 -17.63 2.97 -1.17
CA ILE A 19 -17.05 2.60 -2.47
C ILE A 19 -15.73 1.85 -2.29
N MET A 20 -14.86 2.31 -1.38
CA MET A 20 -13.61 1.65 -1.05
C MET A 20 -13.86 0.22 -0.57
N VAL A 21 -14.75 0.03 0.41
CA VAL A 21 -15.05 -1.29 1.00
C VAL A 21 -15.63 -2.23 -0.05
N LEU A 22 -16.67 -1.81 -0.78
CA LEU A 22 -17.29 -2.64 -1.82
C LEU A 22 -16.32 -2.96 -2.97
N GLY A 23 -15.50 -1.97 -3.36
CA GLY A 23 -14.48 -2.14 -4.38
C GLY A 23 -13.40 -3.14 -3.97
N LEU A 24 -12.93 -3.07 -2.72
CA LEU A 24 -11.96 -4.02 -2.17
C LEU A 24 -12.56 -5.44 -2.04
N ILE A 25 -13.81 -5.56 -1.60
CA ILE A 25 -14.53 -6.85 -1.57
C ILE A 25 -14.60 -7.44 -2.98
N ARG A 26 -14.97 -6.64 -3.99
CA ARG A 26 -14.99 -7.08 -5.39
C ARG A 26 -13.62 -7.56 -5.85
N VAL A 27 -12.56 -6.79 -5.60
CA VAL A 27 -11.18 -7.15 -5.98
C VAL A 27 -10.76 -8.46 -5.31
N PHE A 28 -11.08 -8.62 -4.02
CA PHE A 28 -10.80 -9.84 -3.27
C PHE A 28 -11.53 -11.05 -3.85
N ILE A 29 -12.85 -10.95 -4.08
CA ILE A 29 -13.66 -12.05 -4.65
C ILE A 29 -13.14 -12.44 -6.03
N LEU A 30 -12.89 -11.47 -6.91
CA LEU A 30 -12.35 -11.74 -8.25
C LEU A 30 -11.00 -12.46 -8.18
N ASN A 31 -10.15 -12.06 -7.24
CA ASN A 31 -8.86 -12.70 -7.02
C ASN A 31 -9.01 -14.15 -6.53
N ILE A 32 -9.92 -14.42 -5.59
CA ILE A 32 -10.24 -15.79 -5.14
C ILE A 32 -10.78 -16.64 -6.30
N ILE A 33 -11.71 -16.11 -7.11
CA ILE A 33 -12.22 -16.81 -8.29
C ILE A 33 -11.10 -17.13 -9.28
N ASN A 34 -10.18 -16.18 -9.52
CA ASN A 34 -9.04 -16.38 -10.41
C ASN A 34 -8.09 -17.45 -9.87
N ILE A 35 -7.84 -17.48 -8.56
CA ILE A 35 -7.05 -18.51 -7.89
C ILE A 35 -7.73 -19.89 -8.06
N ILE A 36 -9.02 -19.99 -7.78
CA ILE A 36 -9.77 -21.25 -7.92
C ILE A 36 -9.70 -21.75 -9.36
N LYS A 37 -9.90 -20.87 -10.34
CA LYS A 37 -9.79 -21.22 -11.78
C LYS A 37 -8.36 -21.63 -12.17
N ALA A 38 -7.35 -20.99 -11.60
CA ALA A 38 -5.95 -21.32 -11.85
C ALA A 38 -5.62 -22.71 -11.30
N VAL A 39 -6.03 -23.00 -10.06
CA VAL A 39 -5.84 -24.31 -9.41
C VAL A 39 -6.65 -25.40 -10.11
N SER A 40 -7.89 -25.13 -10.54
CA SER A 40 -8.71 -26.13 -11.23
C SER A 40 -8.12 -26.55 -12.58
N LYS A 41 -7.39 -25.65 -13.25
CA LYS A 41 -6.69 -25.90 -14.52
C LYS A 41 -5.27 -26.44 -14.32
N ALA A 42 -4.76 -26.46 -13.09
CA ALA A 42 -3.41 -26.93 -12.82
C ALA A 42 -3.35 -28.47 -12.95
N ASN A 43 -2.38 -28.94 -13.75
CA ASN A 43 -2.18 -30.36 -13.99
C ASN A 43 -1.61 -31.07 -12.74
N ASN A 44 -0.86 -30.36 -11.90
CA ASN A 44 -0.40 -30.82 -10.60
C ASN A 44 -1.09 -30.04 -9.48
N LYS A 45 -1.90 -30.73 -8.67
CA LYS A 45 -2.66 -30.13 -7.55
C LYS A 45 -1.92 -30.13 -6.22
N LYS A 46 -0.66 -30.60 -6.18
CA LYS A 46 0.17 -30.57 -4.96
C LYS A 46 0.65 -29.15 -4.70
N ILE A 47 -0.17 -28.38 -4.00
CA ILE A 47 0.15 -27.02 -3.57
C ILE A 47 0.99 -27.10 -2.28
N PRO A 48 2.23 -26.59 -2.25
CA PRO A 48 3.06 -26.60 -1.05
C PRO A 48 2.62 -25.47 -0.09
N TYR A 49 1.47 -25.65 0.58
CA TYR A 49 0.87 -24.65 1.48
C TYR A 49 1.85 -24.13 2.54
N ARG A 50 2.75 -24.98 3.05
CA ARG A 50 3.78 -24.59 4.03
C ARG A 50 4.79 -23.60 3.44
N VAL A 51 5.21 -23.80 2.19
CA VAL A 51 6.14 -22.89 1.50
C VAL A 51 5.46 -21.56 1.20
N ILE A 52 4.20 -21.59 0.78
CA ILE A 52 3.39 -20.39 0.55
C ILE A 52 3.22 -19.59 1.85
N ALA A 53 2.89 -20.24 2.96
CA ALA A 53 2.73 -19.58 4.25
C ALA A 53 4.04 -18.93 4.72
N LEU A 54 5.16 -19.65 4.63
CA LEU A 54 6.48 -19.12 4.98
C LEU A 54 6.92 -17.96 4.08
N ASN A 55 6.68 -18.05 2.77
CA ASN A 55 6.99 -16.98 1.82
C ASN A 55 6.10 -15.76 2.04
N THR A 56 4.83 -15.95 2.41
CA THR A 56 3.91 -14.87 2.79
C THR A 56 4.40 -14.16 4.05
N LEU A 57 4.82 -14.90 5.07
CA LEU A 57 5.33 -14.34 6.32
C LEU A 57 6.67 -13.59 6.12
N LYS A 58 7.60 -14.17 5.35
CA LYS A 58 8.86 -13.51 4.94
C LYS A 58 8.65 -12.25 4.11
N TRP A 59 7.50 -12.13 3.47
CA TRP A 59 7.16 -10.94 2.67
C TRP A 59 6.53 -9.84 3.55
N ILE A 60 5.69 -10.21 4.53
CA ILE A 60 5.13 -9.28 5.54
C ILE A 60 6.27 -8.62 6.35
N PHE A 61 7.31 -9.38 6.66
CA PHE A 61 8.53 -8.86 7.31
C PHE A 61 9.69 -8.94 6.32
N PRO A 62 9.91 -7.92 5.46
CA PRO A 62 10.86 -7.98 4.35
C PRO A 62 12.33 -7.87 4.80
N THR A 63 12.71 -8.48 5.92
CA THR A 63 14.07 -8.46 6.49
C THR A 63 15.12 -9.01 5.52
N THR A 64 14.72 -9.88 4.57
CA THR A 64 15.63 -10.56 3.64
C THR A 64 15.86 -9.84 2.31
N LYS A 65 15.01 -8.90 1.90
CA LYS A 65 15.15 -8.15 0.62
C LYS A 65 15.69 -6.73 0.78
N VAL A 66 15.90 -6.29 2.03
CA VAL A 66 16.48 -4.97 2.35
C VAL A 66 17.95 -4.88 1.92
N PHE A 67 18.69 -6.00 1.84
CA PHE A 67 20.13 -6.00 1.55
C PHE A 67 20.50 -6.42 0.11
N GLY A 68 19.55 -6.40 -0.83
CA GLY A 68 19.81 -6.70 -2.24
C GLY A 68 20.36 -5.52 -3.05
N SER A 69 20.52 -5.70 -4.36
CA SER A 69 21.03 -4.69 -5.32
C SER A 69 20.22 -3.38 -5.40
N ARG A 70 19.09 -3.29 -4.71
CA ARG A 70 18.24 -2.09 -4.57
C ARG A 70 17.95 -1.73 -3.11
N ALA A 71 18.91 -1.95 -2.22
CA ALA A 71 18.77 -1.72 -0.77
C ALA A 71 18.17 -0.35 -0.43
N PHE A 72 18.67 0.71 -1.06
CA PHE A 72 18.18 2.08 -0.83
C PHE A 72 16.69 2.25 -1.17
N PHE A 73 16.24 1.68 -2.28
CA PHE A 73 14.82 1.70 -2.67
C PHE A 73 13.97 0.89 -1.69
N SER A 74 14.44 -0.28 -1.28
CA SER A 74 13.74 -1.13 -0.31
C SER A 74 13.56 -0.42 1.04
N ILE A 75 14.62 0.21 1.57
CA ILE A 75 14.56 0.96 2.83
C ILE A 75 13.58 2.13 2.71
N THR A 76 13.70 2.93 1.64
CA THR A 76 12.79 4.06 1.39
C THR A 76 11.34 3.60 1.33
N SER A 77 11.07 2.50 0.64
CA SER A 77 9.74 1.90 0.54
C SER A 77 9.22 1.46 1.91
N VAL A 78 10.03 0.76 2.71
CA VAL A 78 9.61 0.30 4.05
C VAL A 78 9.29 1.50 4.96
N LEU A 79 10.16 2.51 5.00
CA LEU A 79 9.93 3.72 5.79
C LEU A 79 8.67 4.48 5.35
N PHE A 80 8.42 4.56 4.04
CA PHE A 80 7.18 5.12 3.50
C PHE A 80 5.96 4.36 4.01
N HIS A 81 5.95 3.02 3.90
CA HIS A 81 4.82 2.20 4.35
C HIS A 81 4.57 2.31 5.85
N ILE A 82 5.63 2.25 6.67
CA ILE A 82 5.53 2.43 8.12
C ILE A 82 4.86 3.78 8.42
N SER A 83 5.32 4.85 7.78
CA SER A 83 4.81 6.19 8.01
C SER A 83 3.34 6.34 7.57
N ILE A 84 2.98 5.87 6.38
CA ILE A 84 1.61 6.03 5.85
C ILE A 84 0.58 5.12 6.52
N ILE A 85 1.01 4.08 7.24
CA ILE A 85 0.12 3.18 7.97
C ILE A 85 0.00 3.66 9.42
N ILE A 86 1.12 3.90 10.09
CA ILE A 86 1.11 4.22 11.53
C ILE A 86 0.50 5.61 11.76
N THR A 87 0.89 6.62 10.99
CA THR A 87 0.40 7.99 11.22
C THR A 87 -1.13 8.10 11.20
N PRO A 88 -1.85 7.73 10.12
CA PRO A 88 -3.31 7.91 10.11
C PRO A 88 -4.06 6.99 11.08
N ILE A 89 -3.48 5.85 11.49
CA ILE A 89 -4.11 4.95 12.45
C ILE A 89 -3.91 5.45 13.89
N PHE A 90 -2.71 5.91 14.24
CA PHE A 90 -2.37 6.22 15.63
C PHE A 90 -2.34 7.72 15.97
N LEU A 91 -2.58 8.61 15.00
CA LEU A 91 -2.72 10.04 15.27
C LEU A 91 -4.02 10.32 16.04
N SER A 92 -3.92 11.04 17.16
CA SER A 92 -5.04 11.37 18.04
C SER A 92 -6.24 11.97 17.30
N ALA A 93 -6.00 12.90 16.36
CA ALA A 93 -7.05 13.54 15.57
C ALA A 93 -7.86 12.54 14.73
N HIS A 94 -7.21 11.51 14.17
CA HIS A 94 -7.90 10.46 13.42
C HIS A 94 -8.65 9.52 14.37
N ILE A 95 -8.07 9.16 15.50
CA ILE A 95 -8.74 8.32 16.51
C ILE A 95 -10.02 9.01 17.00
N MET A 96 -9.99 10.32 17.21
CA MET A 96 -11.20 11.09 17.56
C MET A 96 -12.29 11.03 16.49
N LEU A 97 -11.96 10.86 15.20
CA LEU A 97 -12.96 10.64 14.15
C LEU A 97 -13.65 9.29 14.32
N TRP A 98 -12.90 8.25 14.68
CA TRP A 98 -13.43 6.91 14.97
C TRP A 98 -14.29 6.90 16.22
N ASP A 99 -13.86 7.59 17.27
CA ASP A 99 -14.59 7.71 18.52
C ASP A 99 -15.94 8.40 18.31
N ARG A 100 -15.94 9.54 17.60
CA ARG A 100 -17.18 10.27 17.30
C ARG A 100 -18.11 9.53 16.33
N GLY A 101 -17.56 8.74 15.41
CA GLY A 101 -18.33 8.05 14.38
C GLY A 101 -18.88 6.69 14.82
N LEU A 102 -18.09 5.94 15.58
CA LEU A 102 -18.33 4.53 15.90
C LEU A 102 -18.19 4.21 17.41
N GLY A 103 -17.77 5.17 18.23
CA GLY A 103 -17.51 4.94 19.66
C GLY A 103 -16.28 4.08 19.94
N ILE A 104 -15.35 3.97 18.98
CA ILE A 104 -14.15 3.15 19.08
C ILE A 104 -12.93 4.07 19.18
N SER A 105 -12.09 3.85 20.19
CA SER A 105 -10.82 4.54 20.36
C SER A 105 -9.73 3.58 20.83
N TRP A 106 -8.47 3.98 20.60
CA TRP A 106 -7.28 3.24 21.03
C TRP A 106 -6.15 4.22 21.38
N PRO A 107 -5.04 3.77 21.98
CA PRO A 107 -3.94 4.65 22.36
C PRO A 107 -3.33 5.38 21.16
N SER A 108 -3.17 6.69 21.27
CA SER A 108 -2.46 7.51 20.27
C SER A 108 -0.96 7.51 20.48
N ILE A 109 -0.18 7.68 19.41
CA ILE A 109 1.25 8.00 19.51
C ILE A 109 1.45 9.47 19.92
N GLY A 110 2.63 9.78 20.48
CA GLY A 110 2.98 11.14 20.88
C GLY A 110 3.07 12.10 19.68
N MET A 111 2.88 13.40 19.93
CA MET A 111 2.91 14.45 18.90
C MET A 111 4.25 14.45 18.14
N GLY A 112 5.39 14.43 18.84
CA GLY A 112 6.70 14.41 18.17
C GLY A 112 6.95 13.18 17.30
N VAL A 113 6.42 12.00 17.67
CA VAL A 113 6.49 10.79 16.84
C VAL A 113 5.58 10.93 15.62
N SER A 114 4.38 11.50 15.80
CA SER A 114 3.44 11.77 14.72
C SER A 114 4.02 12.72 13.68
N ASP A 115 4.69 13.79 14.13
CA ASP A 115 5.34 14.78 13.27
C ASP A 115 6.51 14.17 12.52
N PHE A 116 7.37 13.41 13.23
CA PHE A 116 8.47 12.69 12.61
C PHE A 116 7.99 11.74 11.51
N LEU A 117 7.01 10.88 11.80
CA LEU A 117 6.46 9.96 10.80
C LEU A 117 5.78 10.71 9.64
N THR A 118 5.12 11.84 9.91
CA THR A 118 4.50 12.66 8.87
C THR A 118 5.54 13.24 7.91
N ILE A 119 6.60 13.84 8.44
CA ILE A 119 7.72 14.35 7.64
C ILE A 119 8.41 13.20 6.89
N LEU A 120 8.60 12.06 7.57
CA LEU A 120 9.19 10.87 6.96
C LEU A 120 8.36 10.37 5.77
N ALA A 121 7.03 10.34 5.87
CA ALA A 121 6.14 10.00 4.76
C ALA A 121 6.31 10.95 3.57
N ILE A 122 6.41 12.26 3.82
CA ILE A 122 6.59 13.27 2.77
C ILE A 122 7.94 13.09 2.06
N VAL A 123 9.03 13.01 2.82
CA VAL A 123 10.38 12.85 2.28
C VAL A 123 10.51 11.54 1.51
N THR A 124 10.04 10.43 2.08
CA THR A 124 10.12 9.11 1.43
C THR A 124 9.23 9.01 0.20
N SER A 125 8.07 9.67 0.17
CA SER A 125 7.24 9.78 -1.04
C SER A 125 8.00 10.43 -2.20
N ILE A 126 8.61 11.60 -1.94
CA ILE A 126 9.39 12.33 -2.94
C ILE A 126 10.61 11.50 -3.36
N ALA A 127 11.29 10.87 -2.41
CA ALA A 127 12.42 9.99 -2.69
C ALA A 127 12.03 8.79 -3.58
N LEU A 128 10.89 8.15 -3.32
CA LEU A 128 10.38 7.05 -4.17
C LEU A 128 10.07 7.51 -5.59
N PHE A 129 9.49 8.70 -5.74
CA PHE A 129 9.28 9.31 -7.06
C PHE A 129 10.61 9.54 -7.78
N ILE A 130 11.58 10.20 -7.14
CA ILE A 130 12.90 10.47 -7.72
C ILE A 130 13.63 9.17 -8.07
N GLN A 131 13.68 8.20 -7.16
CA GLN A 131 14.33 6.90 -7.39
C GLN A 131 13.71 6.17 -8.59
N ARG A 132 12.39 6.28 -8.77
CA ARG A 132 11.68 5.66 -9.90
C ARG A 132 11.97 6.38 -11.21
N VAL A 133 11.94 7.71 -11.22
CA VAL A 133 12.26 8.53 -12.40
C VAL A 133 13.72 8.39 -12.78
N SER A 134 14.66 8.27 -11.83
CA SER A 134 16.09 8.21 -12.13
C SER A 134 16.53 6.84 -12.66
N ALA A 135 15.92 5.74 -12.21
CA ALA A 135 16.33 4.39 -12.59
C ALA A 135 15.73 3.94 -13.93
N ARG A 136 16.56 3.80 -14.98
CA ARG A 136 16.14 3.34 -16.32
C ARG A 136 15.33 2.03 -16.29
N ALA A 137 15.80 1.06 -15.52
CA ALA A 137 15.12 -0.22 -15.36
C ALA A 137 13.74 -0.08 -14.68
N SER A 138 13.61 0.82 -13.71
CA SER A 138 12.31 1.10 -13.07
C SER A 138 11.38 1.84 -14.02
N ARG A 139 11.89 2.82 -14.79
CA ARG A 139 11.09 3.56 -15.78
C ARG A 139 10.47 2.66 -16.82
N ALA A 140 11.24 1.72 -17.36
CA ALA A 140 10.79 0.78 -18.39
C ALA A 140 9.61 -0.11 -17.96
N LEU A 141 9.44 -0.35 -16.66
CA LEU A 141 8.39 -1.20 -16.08
C LEU A 141 7.25 -0.40 -15.41
N SER A 142 7.39 0.92 -15.28
CA SER A 142 6.47 1.74 -14.51
C SER A 142 5.30 2.23 -15.36
N ARG A 143 4.11 2.23 -14.75
CA ARG A 143 2.88 2.84 -15.28
C ARG A 143 2.73 4.26 -14.72
N PRO A 144 1.91 5.14 -15.32
CA PRO A 144 1.70 6.51 -14.82
C PRO A 144 1.33 6.58 -13.32
N GLN A 145 0.47 5.68 -12.86
CA GLN A 145 0.08 5.58 -11.44
C GLN A 145 1.27 5.32 -10.48
N ASP A 146 2.37 4.70 -10.94
CA ASP A 146 3.54 4.43 -10.10
C ASP A 146 4.31 5.70 -9.72
N TYR A 147 4.12 6.78 -10.49
CA TYR A 147 4.71 8.09 -10.25
C TYR A 147 3.73 9.00 -9.50
N ILE A 148 2.46 8.95 -9.88
CA ILE A 148 1.43 9.86 -9.36
C ILE A 148 1.01 9.47 -7.94
N LEU A 149 0.85 8.17 -7.64
CA LEU A 149 0.29 7.74 -6.35
C LEU A 149 1.11 8.17 -5.13
N PRO A 150 2.46 8.03 -5.08
CA PRO A 150 3.22 8.52 -3.94
C PRO A 150 3.02 10.02 -3.71
N LEU A 151 3.09 10.81 -4.77
CA LEU A 151 2.92 12.26 -4.70
C LEU A 151 1.50 12.62 -4.23
N LEU A 152 0.48 11.94 -4.76
CA LEU A 152 -0.91 12.14 -4.33
C LEU A 152 -1.09 11.79 -2.84
N ILE A 153 -0.47 10.70 -2.36
CA ILE A 153 -0.49 10.32 -0.96
C ILE A 153 0.24 11.33 -0.08
N SER A 154 1.27 12.03 -0.58
CA SER A 154 1.93 13.06 0.23
C SER A 154 1.06 14.29 0.50
N ILE A 155 0.05 14.57 -0.33
CA ILE A 155 -0.82 15.75 -0.16
C ILE A 155 -1.55 15.77 1.19
N PRO A 156 -2.26 14.71 1.63
CA PRO A 156 -2.88 14.69 2.95
C PRO A 156 -1.86 14.78 4.09
N PHE A 157 -0.63 14.27 3.91
CA PHE A 157 0.42 14.40 4.92
C PHE A 157 0.94 15.84 5.04
N ILE A 158 1.21 16.50 3.91
CA ILE A 158 1.65 17.91 3.87
C ILE A 158 0.55 18.80 4.48
N SER A 159 -0.68 18.67 4.00
CA SER A 159 -1.80 19.49 4.48
C SER A 159 -2.16 19.19 5.94
N GLY A 160 -2.10 17.93 6.38
CA GLY A 160 -2.33 17.56 7.78
C GLY A 160 -1.26 18.14 8.72
N TYR A 161 0.01 18.08 8.29
CA TYR A 161 1.12 18.69 9.03
C TYR A 161 0.94 20.20 9.19
N LEU A 162 0.59 20.90 8.10
CA LEU A 162 0.30 22.35 8.13
C LEU A 162 -0.91 22.67 9.02
N ALA A 163 -1.94 21.83 9.02
CA ALA A 163 -3.11 22.04 9.88
C ALA A 163 -2.77 21.95 11.38
N MET A 164 -1.80 21.10 11.75
CA MET A 164 -1.30 20.96 13.12
C MET A 164 -0.24 22.01 13.51
N HIS A 165 0.34 22.70 12.54
CA HIS A 165 1.37 23.72 12.75
C HIS A 165 0.96 25.08 12.16
N PRO A 166 0.01 25.80 12.79
CA PRO A 166 -0.51 27.06 12.25
C PRO A 166 0.56 28.12 11.95
N ALA A 167 1.64 28.16 12.73
CA ALA A 167 2.74 29.10 12.52
C ALA A 167 3.50 28.88 11.20
N MET A 168 3.47 27.65 10.64
CA MET A 168 4.08 27.31 9.35
C MET A 168 3.05 27.26 8.22
N ASN A 169 1.76 27.43 8.51
CA ASN A 169 0.69 27.31 7.54
C ASN A 169 0.44 28.67 6.86
N PRO A 170 0.77 28.83 5.56
CA PRO A 170 0.53 30.08 4.85
C PRO A 170 -0.96 30.26 4.50
N PHE A 171 -1.80 29.25 4.73
CA PHE A 171 -3.21 29.26 4.39
C PHE A 171 -4.11 29.26 5.64
N ASN A 172 -5.37 29.67 5.45
CA ASN A 172 -6.38 29.54 6.50
C ASN A 172 -6.61 28.07 6.88
N TYR A 173 -6.81 27.80 8.18
CA TYR A 173 -7.06 26.46 8.72
C TYR A 173 -8.14 25.68 7.95
N PHE A 174 -9.29 26.30 7.65
CA PHE A 174 -10.38 25.61 6.93
C PHE A 174 -10.01 25.26 5.49
N THR A 175 -9.19 26.08 4.83
CA THR A 175 -8.68 25.76 3.48
C THR A 175 -7.73 24.57 3.54
N THR A 176 -6.79 24.58 4.47
CA THR A 176 -5.85 23.47 4.68
C THR A 176 -6.58 22.18 5.04
N MET A 177 -7.57 22.25 5.94
CA MET A 177 -8.41 21.12 6.31
C MET A 177 -9.26 20.61 5.15
N PHE A 178 -9.81 21.50 4.31
CA PHE A 178 -10.54 21.08 3.13
C PHE A 178 -9.65 20.29 2.17
N VAL A 179 -8.43 20.78 1.91
CA VAL A 179 -7.44 20.07 1.08
C VAL A 179 -7.05 18.74 1.72
N HIS A 180 -6.80 18.70 3.03
CA HIS A 180 -6.45 17.47 3.75
C HIS A 180 -7.54 16.42 3.62
N VAL A 181 -8.79 16.78 3.94
CA VAL A 181 -9.93 15.84 3.91
C VAL A 181 -10.25 15.42 2.48
N MET A 182 -10.28 16.35 1.52
CA MET A 182 -10.58 15.99 0.12
C MET A 182 -9.49 15.15 -0.53
N SER A 183 -8.21 15.44 -0.25
CA SER A 183 -7.12 14.60 -0.75
C SER A 183 -7.12 13.22 -0.08
N GLY A 184 -7.43 13.13 1.22
CA GLY A 184 -7.67 11.85 1.90
C GLY A 184 -8.83 11.07 1.29
N ASN A 185 -9.97 11.71 1.06
CA ASN A 185 -11.13 11.11 0.39
C ASN A 185 -10.81 10.62 -1.02
N LEU A 186 -10.02 11.37 -1.79
CA LEU A 186 -9.57 10.96 -3.12
C LEU A 186 -8.67 9.73 -3.04
N VAL A 187 -7.71 9.70 -2.11
CA VAL A 187 -6.87 8.50 -1.90
C VAL A 187 -7.73 7.30 -1.55
N ILE A 188 -8.66 7.43 -0.59
CA ILE A 188 -9.61 6.38 -0.20
C ILE A 188 -10.41 5.87 -1.39
N PHE A 189 -10.97 6.78 -2.18
CA PHE A 189 -11.74 6.46 -3.39
C PHE A 189 -10.90 5.68 -4.41
N LEU A 190 -9.63 6.04 -4.59
CA LEU A 190 -8.72 5.41 -5.55
C LEU A 190 -8.19 4.04 -5.09
N ILE A 191 -8.31 3.68 -3.82
CA ILE A 191 -7.78 2.42 -3.28
C ILE A 191 -8.18 1.20 -4.12
N PRO A 192 -9.48 0.93 -4.38
CA PRO A 192 -9.90 -0.27 -5.12
C PRO A 192 -9.61 -0.20 -6.63
N PHE A 193 -9.30 0.97 -7.17
CA PHE A 193 -9.11 1.20 -8.62
C PHE A 193 -7.65 1.40 -9.03
N SER A 194 -6.73 1.33 -8.08
CA SER A 194 -5.31 1.60 -8.31
C SER A 194 -4.43 0.49 -7.77
N LYS A 195 -3.11 0.64 -7.91
CA LYS A 195 -2.14 -0.25 -7.27
C LYS A 195 -2.26 -0.30 -5.75
N LEU A 196 -2.96 0.63 -5.09
CA LEU A 196 -3.23 0.58 -3.65
C LEU A 196 -4.09 -0.61 -3.23
N ALA A 197 -4.85 -1.22 -4.14
CA ALA A 197 -5.58 -2.46 -3.87
C ALA A 197 -4.67 -3.64 -3.45
N HIS A 198 -3.34 -3.51 -3.64
CA HIS A 198 -2.38 -4.47 -3.12
C HIS A 198 -2.60 -4.73 -1.62
N LEU A 199 -3.03 -3.75 -0.82
CA LEU A 199 -3.34 -3.91 0.61
C LEU A 199 -4.16 -5.18 0.94
N VAL A 200 -5.12 -5.55 0.08
CA VAL A 200 -5.97 -6.74 0.26
C VAL A 200 -5.49 -7.95 -0.54
N LEU A 201 -4.72 -7.72 -1.61
CA LEU A 201 -4.20 -8.78 -2.49
C LEU A 201 -2.88 -9.39 -2.00
N LEU A 202 -2.14 -8.69 -1.13
CA LEU A 202 -0.80 -9.10 -0.70
C LEU A 202 -0.70 -10.52 -0.14
N PRO A 203 -1.62 -11.01 0.72
CA PRO A 203 -1.59 -12.39 1.20
C PRO A 203 -1.70 -13.43 0.08
N SER A 204 -2.35 -13.06 -1.03
CA SER A 204 -2.67 -13.97 -2.14
C SER A 204 -1.66 -13.95 -3.29
N ASN A 205 -0.82 -12.92 -3.38
CA ASN A 205 0.17 -12.79 -4.46
C ASN A 205 1.20 -13.94 -4.47
N GLN A 206 1.61 -14.43 -3.29
CA GLN A 206 2.52 -15.57 -3.19
C GLN A 206 1.88 -16.86 -3.68
N LEU A 207 0.57 -17.02 -3.43
CA LEU A 207 -0.18 -18.16 -3.90
C LEU A 207 -0.33 -18.13 -5.43
N VAL A 208 -0.62 -16.96 -6.01
CA VAL A 208 -0.70 -16.81 -7.47
C VAL A 208 0.66 -17.03 -8.15
N SER A 209 1.78 -16.57 -7.58
CA SER A 209 3.09 -16.86 -8.16
C SER A 209 3.40 -18.34 -8.11
N GLU A 210 3.22 -19.00 -6.97
CA GLU A 210 3.47 -20.44 -6.84
C GLU A 210 2.56 -21.25 -7.77
N VAL A 211 1.27 -20.96 -7.83
CA VAL A 211 0.33 -21.62 -8.77
C VAL A 211 0.71 -21.33 -10.23
N GLY A 212 1.17 -20.11 -10.53
CA GLY A 212 1.63 -19.67 -11.85
C GLY A 212 2.87 -20.39 -12.38
N TRP A 213 3.81 -20.72 -11.50
CA TRP A 213 5.05 -21.41 -11.88
C TRP A 213 4.84 -22.90 -12.19
N HIS A 214 3.76 -23.51 -11.71
CA HIS A 214 3.45 -24.93 -11.94
C HIS A 214 2.69 -25.21 -13.25
N PHE A 215 2.61 -24.25 -14.18
CA PHE A 215 1.81 -24.38 -15.42
C PHE A 215 2.47 -25.17 -16.57
N VAL A 216 3.71 -25.64 -16.46
CA VAL A 216 4.28 -26.56 -17.46
C VAL A 216 4.80 -27.82 -16.77
N LEU A 217 4.36 -28.99 -17.24
CA LEU A 217 4.85 -30.31 -16.84
C LEU A 217 6.38 -30.32 -16.81
N ASP A 218 6.94 -30.64 -15.64
CA ASP A 218 8.37 -30.68 -15.37
C ASP A 218 9.10 -29.36 -15.67
N GLY A 219 8.45 -28.18 -15.67
CA GLY A 219 9.09 -26.92 -16.05
C GLY A 219 10.42 -26.66 -15.33
N PRO A 220 10.44 -26.64 -13.99
CA PRO A 220 11.67 -26.49 -13.22
C PRO A 220 12.64 -27.64 -13.46
N GLN A 221 12.17 -28.91 -13.44
CA GLN A 221 13.05 -30.07 -13.67
C GLN A 221 13.65 -30.08 -15.09
N LYS A 222 12.88 -29.68 -16.11
CA LYS A 222 13.31 -29.54 -17.51
C LYS A 222 14.27 -28.38 -17.66
N VAL A 223 14.06 -27.26 -16.97
CA VAL A 223 14.99 -26.14 -16.97
C VAL A 223 16.29 -26.53 -16.29
N THR A 224 16.25 -27.17 -15.12
CA THR A 224 17.46 -27.69 -14.45
C THR A 224 18.15 -28.77 -15.27
N LYS A 225 17.40 -29.63 -15.96
CA LYS A 225 17.91 -30.64 -16.89
C LYS A 225 18.59 -30.01 -18.10
N THR A 226 17.93 -29.04 -18.72
CA THR A 226 18.46 -28.28 -19.88
C THR A 226 19.71 -27.49 -19.49
N LEU A 227 19.75 -26.94 -18.28
CA LEU A 227 20.88 -26.18 -17.76
C LEU A 227 21.98 -27.05 -17.13
N GLY A 228 21.82 -28.38 -17.06
CA GLY A 228 22.76 -29.29 -16.42
C GLY A 228 22.94 -29.08 -14.91
N LYS A 229 21.93 -28.49 -14.24
CA LYS A 229 21.93 -28.15 -12.81
C LYS A 229 20.95 -29.01 -12.00
N GLU A 230 20.76 -30.25 -12.40
CA GLU A 230 19.91 -31.19 -11.67
C GLU A 230 20.48 -31.40 -10.25
N GLY A 231 19.64 -31.24 -9.23
CA GLY A 231 20.05 -31.43 -7.82
C GLY A 231 20.68 -30.21 -7.13
N ILE A 232 20.86 -29.09 -7.83
CA ILE A 232 21.31 -27.83 -7.23
C ILE A 232 20.06 -27.00 -6.88
N PRO A 233 19.87 -26.55 -5.62
CA PRO A 233 18.77 -25.64 -5.30
C PRO A 233 18.96 -24.35 -6.10
N VAL A 234 17.96 -24.03 -6.93
CA VAL A 234 17.87 -22.76 -7.68
C VAL A 234 17.16 -21.73 -6.82
#